data_AF-A0A430AUB5-F1
#
_entry.id   AF-A0A430AUB5-F1
#
_cell.length_a   1.000
_cell.length_b   1.000
_cell.length_c   1.000
_cell.angle_alpha   90.00
_cell.angle_beta   90.00
_cell.angle_gamma   90.00
#
_symmetry.space_group_name_H-M   'P 1'
#
loop_
_entity.id
_entity.type
_entity.pdbx_description
1 polymer ?
#
loop_
_entity_poly.entity_id
_entity_poly.type
_entity_poly.pdbx_seq_one_letter_code
_entity_poly.pdbx_strand_id
1 'polypeptide(L)'
;MIKDFSFRTKVFFLFCIIHIFFTTNRYNFYILEVEMMTTIRQSIVAAKYHKKLTIIYTLFFALLLFAFTLLSQLVLTQSIALRYILGKWDQIKNALPQVESTLNEQLVDSNDFVMTLYQKLFVLLIIGSIMIFFLLSTYAAHVRKEEINSMYYIGITKGQILKHLLLELLIPVVVGFSSILLLLVLFHSQFVSESITINRKFVDKYFDQPTLVFTQTEELSDLTNHKKGKALSESKPNNAILPYNRISLFEVNSAETSFRQTFSDFLLNMLILSLSAIIGALIGFYSHVTLLSYRRNLPA
;
A
#
# COMPACT_ATOMS: atom_id res chain seq x y z
N MET A 1 -33.73 14.73 5.81
CA MET A 1 -33.70 13.30 5.45
C MET A 1 -33.24 13.16 4.00
N ILE A 2 -31.94 13.38 3.71
CA ILE A 2 -31.31 13.01 2.43
C ILE A 2 -29.87 12.58 2.79
N LYS A 3 -29.73 11.37 3.31
CA LYS A 3 -28.46 10.66 3.48
C LYS A 3 -28.60 9.36 2.70
N ASP A 4 -28.19 9.40 1.43
CA ASP A 4 -27.58 8.29 0.68
C ASP A 4 -27.39 8.70 -0.77
N PHE A 5 -26.44 9.61 -1.00
CA PHE A 5 -25.88 9.80 -2.33
C PHE A 5 -24.73 8.79 -2.47
N SER A 6 -25.06 7.62 -3.02
CA SER A 6 -24.14 6.50 -3.21
C SER A 6 -22.84 6.92 -3.90
N PHE A 7 -21.72 6.39 -3.41
CA PHE A 7 -20.37 6.55 -3.96
C PHE A 7 -20.32 6.30 -5.49
N ARG A 8 -21.17 5.41 -6.01
CA ARG A 8 -21.34 5.17 -7.45
C ARG A 8 -21.80 6.41 -8.23
N THR A 9 -22.67 7.22 -7.66
CA THR A 9 -23.20 8.43 -8.31
C THR A 9 -22.16 9.54 -8.37
N LYS A 10 -21.27 9.63 -7.37
CA LYS A 10 -20.16 10.59 -7.36
C LYS A 10 -19.07 10.23 -8.37
N VAL A 11 -18.76 8.94 -8.51
CA VAL A 11 -17.83 8.44 -9.54
C VAL A 11 -18.43 8.62 -10.94
N PHE A 12 -19.74 8.39 -11.11
CA PHE A 12 -20.44 8.64 -12.36
C PHE A 12 -20.44 10.13 -12.74
N PHE A 13 -20.70 11.04 -11.79
CA PHE A 13 -20.62 12.49 -12.04
C PHE A 13 -19.21 12.96 -12.38
N LEU A 14 -18.17 12.40 -11.74
CA LEU A 14 -16.78 12.70 -12.09
C LEU A 14 -16.45 12.22 -13.51
N PHE A 15 -16.95 11.05 -13.91
CA PHE A 15 -16.81 10.51 -15.27
C PHE A 15 -17.56 11.37 -16.30
N CYS A 16 -18.75 11.86 -15.97
CA CYS A 16 -19.52 12.77 -16.83
C CYS A 16 -18.88 14.15 -16.97
N ILE A 17 -18.27 14.71 -15.90
CA ILE A 17 -17.55 16.00 -15.97
C ILE A 17 -16.29 15.86 -16.81
N ILE A 18 -15.55 14.74 -16.69
CA ILE A 18 -14.41 14.44 -17.57
C ILE A 18 -14.89 14.29 -19.02
N HIS A 19 -16.01 13.61 -19.27
CA HIS A 19 -16.57 13.41 -20.61
C HIS A 19 -17.11 14.72 -21.25
N ILE A 20 -17.65 15.64 -20.46
CA ILE A 20 -18.12 16.97 -20.92
C ILE A 20 -16.93 17.90 -21.20
N PHE A 21 -15.87 17.81 -20.40
CA PHE A 21 -14.61 18.54 -20.65
C PHE A 21 -13.92 18.05 -21.95
N PHE A 22 -14.04 16.77 -22.26
CA PHE A 22 -13.50 16.17 -23.50
C PHE A 22 -14.33 16.48 -24.77
N THR A 23 -15.61 16.81 -24.65
CA THR A 23 -16.51 16.94 -25.83
C THR A 23 -16.57 18.34 -26.44
N THR A 24 -15.98 19.35 -25.81
CA THR A 24 -16.18 20.78 -26.20
C THR A 24 -15.07 21.35 -27.09
N ASN A 25 -14.07 20.56 -27.53
CA ASN A 25 -12.94 21.09 -28.31
C ASN A 25 -12.64 20.32 -29.60
N ARG A 26 -13.68 20.06 -30.41
CA ARG A 26 -13.69 18.98 -31.42
C ARG A 26 -12.76 19.14 -32.64
N TYR A 27 -12.34 20.33 -33.08
CA TYR A 27 -11.57 20.43 -34.33
C TYR A 27 -10.05 20.21 -34.18
N ASN A 28 -9.44 20.64 -33.07
CA ASN A 28 -8.07 20.24 -32.73
C ASN A 28 -7.99 18.81 -32.18
N PHE A 29 -9.12 18.28 -31.68
CA PHE A 29 -9.17 16.93 -31.10
C PHE A 29 -9.05 15.83 -32.15
N TYR A 30 -9.63 15.96 -33.35
CA TYR A 30 -9.57 14.90 -34.37
C TYR A 30 -8.15 14.61 -34.87
N ILE A 31 -7.32 15.64 -35.06
CA ILE A 31 -5.92 15.45 -35.47
C ILE A 31 -5.12 14.84 -34.31
N LEU A 32 -5.35 15.34 -33.08
CA LEU A 32 -4.72 14.81 -31.87
C LEU A 32 -5.16 13.37 -31.57
N GLU A 33 -6.40 12.99 -31.88
CA GLU A 33 -7.01 11.68 -31.62
C GLU A 33 -6.50 10.64 -32.62
N VAL A 34 -6.28 11.02 -33.89
CA VAL A 34 -5.62 10.16 -34.88
C VAL A 34 -4.12 9.98 -34.54
N GLU A 35 -3.42 11.03 -34.16
CA GLU A 35 -2.03 10.94 -33.68
C GLU A 35 -1.92 10.14 -32.37
N MET A 36 -2.87 10.30 -31.46
CA MET A 36 -2.92 9.56 -30.19
C MET A 36 -3.25 8.09 -30.41
N MET A 37 -4.21 7.76 -31.28
CA MET A 37 -4.51 6.36 -31.62
C MET A 37 -3.35 5.66 -32.32
N THR A 38 -2.63 6.36 -33.21
CA THR A 38 -1.44 5.79 -33.86
C THR A 38 -0.30 5.61 -32.87
N THR A 39 -0.07 6.58 -31.97
CA THR A 39 0.95 6.48 -30.92
C THR A 39 0.66 5.34 -29.95
N ILE A 40 -0.59 5.20 -29.47
CA ILE A 40 -1.00 4.10 -28.58
C ILE A 40 -0.85 2.75 -29.27
N ARG A 41 -1.28 2.63 -30.53
CA ARG A 41 -1.12 1.40 -31.30
C ARG A 41 0.35 1.04 -31.48
N GLN A 42 1.21 2.01 -31.77
CA GLN A 42 2.66 1.82 -31.86
C GLN A 42 3.26 1.39 -30.52
N SER A 43 2.85 2.00 -29.39
CA SER A 43 3.29 1.59 -28.06
C SER A 43 2.87 0.16 -27.71
N ILE A 44 1.67 -0.28 -28.11
CA ILE A 44 1.22 -1.67 -27.94
C ILE A 44 2.08 -2.65 -28.77
N VAL A 45 2.41 -2.28 -30.00
CA VAL A 45 3.29 -3.09 -30.87
C VAL A 45 4.71 -3.14 -30.31
N ALA A 46 5.25 -2.01 -29.85
CA ALA A 46 6.57 -1.93 -29.22
C ALA A 46 6.64 -2.77 -27.94
N ALA A 47 5.60 -2.73 -27.09
CA ALA A 47 5.54 -3.57 -25.88
C ALA A 47 5.50 -5.08 -26.19
N LYS A 48 4.90 -5.48 -27.32
CA LYS A 48 4.95 -6.86 -27.83
C LYS A 48 6.35 -7.22 -28.36
N TYR A 49 6.99 -6.30 -29.08
CA TYR A 49 8.33 -6.48 -29.63
C TYR A 49 9.38 -6.62 -28.50
N HIS A 50 9.27 -5.79 -27.47
CA HIS A 50 10.14 -5.81 -26.27
C HIS A 50 9.52 -6.60 -25.10
N LYS A 51 8.86 -7.73 -25.39
CA LYS A 51 8.17 -8.61 -24.44
C LYS A 51 8.93 -8.84 -23.13
N LYS A 52 10.23 -9.11 -23.19
CA LYS A 52 11.05 -9.42 -22.00
C LYS A 52 11.11 -8.23 -21.05
N LEU A 53 11.33 -7.02 -21.56
CA LEU A 53 11.34 -5.80 -20.75
C LEU A 53 9.96 -5.55 -20.15
N THR A 54 8.91 -5.65 -20.97
CA THR A 54 7.52 -5.49 -20.51
C THR A 54 7.19 -6.45 -19.34
N ILE A 55 7.58 -7.73 -19.45
CA ILE A 55 7.36 -8.72 -18.37
C ILE A 55 8.11 -8.33 -17.10
N ILE A 56 9.38 -7.91 -17.22
CA ILE A 56 10.19 -7.50 -16.06
C ILE A 56 9.56 -6.28 -15.38
N TYR A 57 9.12 -5.28 -16.15
CA TYR A 57 8.40 -4.12 -15.63
C TYR A 57 7.12 -4.50 -14.89
N THR A 58 6.30 -5.37 -15.49
CA THR A 58 5.08 -5.88 -14.87
C THR A 58 5.39 -6.57 -13.54
N LEU A 59 6.43 -7.41 -13.52
CA LEU A 59 6.82 -8.16 -12.32
C LEU A 59 7.24 -7.22 -11.18
N PHE A 60 8.13 -6.27 -11.45
CA PHE A 60 8.57 -5.31 -10.43
C PHE A 60 7.41 -4.43 -9.96
N PHE A 61 6.55 -3.97 -10.87
CA PHE A 61 5.37 -3.19 -10.51
C PHE A 61 4.41 -3.99 -9.62
N ALA A 62 4.10 -5.24 -9.99
CA ALA A 62 3.21 -6.10 -9.22
C ALA A 62 3.78 -6.43 -7.83
N LEU A 63 5.07 -6.75 -7.73
CA LEU A 63 5.75 -7.04 -6.46
C LEU A 63 5.76 -5.82 -5.53
N LEU A 64 6.09 -4.64 -6.06
CA LEU A 64 6.05 -3.40 -5.28
C LEU A 64 4.63 -3.08 -4.85
N LEU A 65 3.65 -3.18 -5.75
CA LEU A 65 2.25 -2.91 -5.42
C LEU A 65 1.74 -3.82 -4.31
N PHE A 66 2.08 -5.11 -4.37
CA PHE A 66 1.78 -6.05 -3.29
C PHE A 66 2.44 -5.63 -1.97
N ALA A 67 3.72 -5.26 -1.98
CA ALA A 67 4.43 -4.80 -0.79
C ALA A 67 3.82 -3.52 -0.19
N PHE A 68 3.47 -2.53 -1.02
CA PHE A 68 2.77 -1.31 -0.61
C PHE A 68 1.44 -1.64 0.06
N THR A 69 0.65 -2.52 -0.57
CA THR A 69 -0.67 -2.92 -0.06
C THR A 69 -0.56 -3.68 1.26
N LEU A 70 0.40 -4.61 1.37
CA LEU A 70 0.68 -5.33 2.61
C LEU A 70 1.06 -4.37 3.74
N LEU A 71 1.96 -3.43 3.48
CA LEU A 71 2.41 -2.48 4.50
C LEU A 71 1.29 -1.53 4.93
N SER A 72 0.45 -1.09 3.99
CA SER A 72 -0.76 -0.31 4.31
C SER A 72 -1.74 -1.11 5.17
N GLN A 73 -1.92 -2.40 4.87
CA GLN A 73 -2.77 -3.29 5.67
C GLN A 73 -2.20 -3.51 7.08
N LEU A 74 -0.87 -3.58 7.23
CA LEU A 74 -0.20 -3.66 8.53
C LEU A 74 -0.41 -2.38 9.35
N VAL A 75 -0.26 -1.21 8.75
CA VAL A 75 -0.56 0.09 9.37
C VAL A 75 -2.02 0.16 9.81
N LEU A 76 -2.95 -0.28 8.95
CA LEU A 76 -4.37 -0.31 9.29
C LEU A 76 -4.63 -1.22 10.49
N THR A 77 -4.11 -2.45 10.46
CA THR A 77 -4.24 -3.44 11.55
C THR A 77 -3.70 -2.87 12.87
N GLN A 78 -2.55 -2.20 12.83
CA GLN A 78 -1.95 -1.58 14.01
C GLN A 78 -2.78 -0.42 14.53
N SER A 79 -3.39 0.38 13.63
CA SER A 79 -4.27 1.50 14.02
C SER A 79 -5.57 1.03 14.66
N ILE A 80 -6.10 -0.12 14.24
CA ILE A 80 -7.30 -0.74 14.81
C ILE A 80 -6.96 -1.29 16.19
N ALA A 81 -5.83 -1.99 16.32
CA ALA A 81 -5.34 -2.48 17.61
C ALA A 81 -5.18 -1.36 18.64
N LEU A 82 -4.53 -0.25 18.28
CA LEU A 82 -4.36 0.91 19.16
C LEU A 82 -5.70 1.52 19.57
N ARG A 83 -6.63 1.72 18.62
CA ARG A 83 -7.97 2.26 18.92
C ARG A 83 -8.74 1.37 19.88
N TYR A 84 -8.65 0.06 19.70
CA TYR A 84 -9.27 -0.90 20.61
C TYR A 84 -8.66 -0.83 22.02
N ILE A 85 -7.33 -0.76 22.11
CA ILE A 85 -6.59 -0.65 23.39
C ILE A 85 -7.02 0.63 24.13
N LEU A 86 -7.00 1.78 23.46
CA LEU A 86 -7.38 3.07 24.05
C LEU A 86 -8.84 3.08 24.50
N GLY A 87 -9.76 2.59 23.64
CA GLY A 87 -11.18 2.54 23.98
C GLY A 87 -11.48 1.62 25.18
N LYS A 88 -10.71 0.53 25.35
CA LYS A 88 -10.81 -0.32 26.54
C LYS A 88 -10.18 0.30 27.77
N TRP A 89 -9.06 1.00 27.62
CA TRP A 89 -8.44 1.73 28.73
C TRP A 89 -9.37 2.81 29.29
N ASP A 90 -10.03 3.58 28.41
CA ASP A 90 -11.00 4.59 28.83
C ASP A 90 -12.14 3.97 29.65
N GLN A 91 -12.63 2.79 29.27
CA GLN A 91 -13.66 2.06 30.03
C GLN A 91 -13.15 1.65 31.41
N ILE A 92 -11.91 1.14 31.51
CA ILE A 92 -11.31 0.72 32.78
C ILE A 92 -11.08 1.92 33.69
N LYS A 93 -10.49 3.00 33.18
CA LYS A 93 -10.21 4.22 33.94
C LYS A 93 -11.49 4.88 34.49
N ASN A 94 -12.57 4.83 33.71
CA ASN A 94 -13.88 5.30 34.16
C ASN A 94 -14.48 4.41 35.26
N ALA A 95 -14.20 3.11 35.27
CA ALA A 95 -14.70 2.18 36.28
C ALA A 95 -13.83 2.10 37.55
N LEU A 96 -12.50 2.22 37.40
CA LEU A 96 -11.52 2.20 38.49
C LEU A 96 -10.47 3.31 38.28
N PRO A 97 -10.71 4.53 38.79
CA PRO A 97 -9.81 5.66 38.59
C PRO A 97 -8.46 5.55 39.34
N GLN A 98 -8.31 4.57 40.24
CA GLN A 98 -7.10 4.34 41.04
C GLN A 98 -6.08 3.38 40.39
N VAL A 99 -6.37 2.82 39.20
CA VAL A 99 -5.45 1.90 38.53
C VAL A 99 -4.26 2.67 37.94
N GLU A 100 -3.04 2.31 38.39
CA GLU A 100 -1.82 2.87 37.83
C GLU A 100 -1.66 2.55 36.33
N SER A 101 -1.20 3.56 35.59
CA SER A 101 -1.24 3.70 34.12
C SER A 101 -0.08 3.03 33.37
N THR A 102 0.89 2.47 34.09
CA THR A 102 2.19 2.05 33.55
C THR A 102 2.10 1.03 32.41
N LEU A 103 1.16 0.09 32.47
CA LEU A 103 0.94 -0.87 31.38
C LEU A 103 0.30 -0.22 30.14
N ASN A 104 -0.67 0.68 30.33
CA ASN A 104 -1.30 1.34 29.20
C ASN A 104 -0.29 2.23 28.48
N GLU A 105 0.56 2.94 29.23
CA GLU A 105 1.67 3.71 28.68
C GLU A 105 2.64 2.82 27.89
N GLN A 106 3.05 1.68 28.45
CA GLN A 106 3.88 0.71 27.74
C GLN A 106 3.22 0.20 26.45
N LEU A 107 1.92 -0.11 26.47
CA LEU A 107 1.17 -0.58 25.29
C LEU A 107 1.04 0.52 24.23
N VAL A 108 0.80 1.77 24.63
CA VAL A 108 0.71 2.90 23.70
C VAL A 108 2.07 3.18 23.07
N ASP A 109 3.13 3.30 23.87
CA ASP A 109 4.50 3.51 23.39
C ASP A 109 4.94 2.40 22.43
N SER A 110 4.56 1.16 22.74
CA SER A 110 4.79 -0.02 21.90
C SER A 110 4.09 0.08 20.55
N ASN A 111 2.82 0.46 20.56
CA ASN A 111 2.05 0.64 19.33
C ASN A 111 2.62 1.77 18.47
N ASP A 112 3.01 2.88 19.09
CA ASP A 112 3.58 4.04 18.42
C ASP A 112 4.94 3.71 17.80
N PHE A 113 5.76 2.90 18.47
CA PHE A 113 7.01 2.40 17.90
C PHE A 113 6.79 1.56 16.63
N VAL A 114 5.91 0.56 16.70
CA VAL A 114 5.60 -0.32 15.54
C VAL A 114 4.96 0.47 14.40
N MET A 115 4.04 1.38 14.72
CA MET A 115 3.41 2.27 13.74
C MET A 115 4.45 3.14 13.02
N THR A 116 5.36 3.77 13.78
CA THR A 116 6.43 4.60 13.24
C THR A 116 7.36 3.79 12.34
N LEU A 117 7.67 2.55 12.73
CA LEU A 117 8.50 1.66 11.92
C LEU A 117 7.82 1.35 10.57
N TYR A 118 6.54 0.98 10.56
CA TYR A 118 5.81 0.71 9.31
C TYR A 118 5.74 1.94 8.41
N GLN A 119 5.52 3.13 8.97
CA GLN A 119 5.55 4.39 8.21
C GLN A 119 6.94 4.66 7.60
N LYS A 120 8.02 4.43 8.36
CA LYS A 120 9.39 4.56 7.84
C LYS A 120 9.68 3.57 6.71
N LEU A 121 9.25 2.32 6.86
CA LEU A 121 9.35 1.30 5.80
C LEU A 121 8.57 1.72 4.55
N PHE A 122 7.41 2.37 4.72
CA PHE A 122 6.58 2.83 3.60
C PHE A 122 7.28 3.92 2.81
N VAL A 123 7.86 4.91 3.49
CA VAL A 123 8.67 5.97 2.85
C VAL A 123 9.89 5.38 2.15
N LEU A 124 10.58 4.43 2.78
CA LEU A 124 11.73 3.75 2.17
C LEU A 124 11.31 2.97 0.91
N LEU A 125 10.13 2.36 0.91
CA LEU A 125 9.56 1.68 -0.25
C LEU A 125 9.23 2.65 -1.40
N ILE A 126 8.74 3.86 -1.10
CA ILE A 126 8.55 4.93 -2.11
C ILE A 126 9.88 5.29 -2.74
N ILE A 127 10.89 5.65 -1.94
CA ILE A 127 12.21 6.04 -2.45
C ILE A 127 12.83 4.89 -3.25
N GLY A 128 12.75 3.66 -2.73
CA GLY A 128 13.21 2.45 -3.41
C GLY A 128 12.51 2.22 -4.75
N SER A 129 11.20 2.45 -4.83
CA SER A 129 10.44 2.30 -6.08
C SER A 129 10.90 3.28 -7.15
N ILE A 130 11.15 4.56 -6.80
CA ILE A 130 11.67 5.57 -7.73
C ILE A 130 13.03 5.10 -8.28
N MET A 131 13.92 4.61 -7.41
CA MET A 131 15.23 4.12 -7.80
C MET A 131 15.15 2.88 -8.71
N ILE A 132 14.27 1.93 -8.40
CA ILE A 132 14.05 0.73 -9.24
C ILE A 132 13.59 1.14 -10.64
N PHE A 133 12.56 2.00 -10.76
CA PHE A 133 12.06 2.43 -12.07
C PHE A 133 13.05 3.31 -12.82
N PHE A 134 13.86 4.11 -12.12
CA PHE A 134 14.99 4.84 -12.71
C PHE A 134 16.02 3.89 -13.35
N LEU A 135 16.46 2.86 -12.62
CA LEU A 135 17.42 1.89 -13.15
C LEU A 135 16.83 1.08 -14.31
N LEU A 136 15.57 0.66 -14.17
CA LEU A 136 14.89 -0.15 -15.18
C LEU A 136 14.64 0.62 -16.48
N SER A 137 14.35 1.92 -16.39
CA SER A 137 14.15 2.80 -17.56
C SER A 137 15.46 3.16 -18.23
N THR A 138 16.50 3.41 -17.45
CA THR A 138 17.86 3.60 -17.97
C THR A 138 18.34 2.35 -18.71
N TYR A 139 18.12 1.16 -18.14
CA TYR A 139 18.46 -0.11 -18.78
C TYR A 139 17.65 -0.34 -20.06
N ALA A 140 16.33 -0.13 -20.01
CA ALA A 140 15.46 -0.28 -21.17
C ALA A 140 15.86 0.65 -22.33
N ALA A 141 16.18 1.93 -22.03
CA ALA A 141 16.68 2.86 -23.03
C ALA A 141 18.03 2.42 -23.60
N HIS A 142 18.93 1.91 -22.77
CA HIS A 142 20.22 1.40 -23.22
C HIS A 142 20.09 0.21 -24.18
N VAL A 143 19.21 -0.74 -23.86
CA VAL A 143 18.93 -1.90 -24.74
C VAL A 143 18.33 -1.44 -26.07
N ARG A 144 17.53 -0.37 -26.06
CA ARG A 144 16.85 0.19 -27.24
C ARG A 144 17.58 1.37 -27.90
N LYS A 145 18.87 1.55 -27.62
CA LYS A 145 19.65 2.69 -28.13
C LYS A 145 19.59 2.85 -29.65
N GLU A 146 19.60 1.74 -30.41
CA GLU A 146 19.57 1.76 -31.88
C GLU A 146 18.23 2.28 -32.40
N GLU A 147 17.13 1.89 -31.74
CA GLU A 147 15.77 2.34 -32.04
C GLU A 147 15.60 3.83 -31.70
N ILE A 148 16.15 4.27 -30.57
CA ILE A 148 16.14 5.68 -30.17
C ILE A 148 16.96 6.51 -31.17
N ASN A 149 18.13 6.01 -31.60
CA ASN A 149 18.98 6.68 -32.58
C ASN A 149 18.31 6.76 -33.97
N SER A 150 17.59 5.74 -34.39
CA SER A 150 16.85 5.78 -35.66
C SER A 150 15.70 6.79 -35.61
N MET A 151 14.98 6.89 -34.48
CA MET A 151 13.97 7.93 -34.27
C MET A 151 14.58 9.35 -34.39
N TYR A 152 15.78 9.55 -33.83
CA TYR A 152 16.51 10.80 -34.01
C TYR A 152 16.89 11.08 -35.46
N TYR A 153 17.35 10.07 -36.19
CA TYR A 153 17.73 10.21 -37.59
C TYR A 153 16.56 10.62 -38.50
N ILE A 154 15.35 10.18 -38.16
CA ILE A 154 14.11 10.53 -38.88
C ILE A 154 13.55 11.90 -38.41
N GLY A 155 14.22 12.58 -37.48
CA GLY A 155 13.87 13.93 -37.03
C GLY A 155 12.86 14.00 -35.90
N ILE A 156 12.59 12.89 -35.19
CA ILE A 156 11.67 12.89 -34.04
C ILE A 156 12.33 13.64 -32.87
N THR A 157 11.56 14.53 -32.23
CA THR A 157 12.07 15.35 -31.12
C THR A 157 12.23 14.52 -29.84
N LYS A 158 13.18 14.93 -28.97
CA LYS A 158 13.45 14.28 -27.67
C LYS A 158 12.18 14.09 -26.82
N GLY A 159 11.33 15.11 -26.78
CA GLY A 159 10.08 15.08 -26.01
C GLY A 159 9.09 14.04 -26.55
N GLN A 160 8.99 13.87 -27.87
CA GLN A 160 8.14 12.86 -28.49
C GLN A 160 8.65 11.44 -28.21
N ILE A 161 9.97 11.20 -28.30
CA ILE A 161 10.58 9.91 -27.94
C ILE A 161 10.30 9.59 -26.46
N LEU A 162 10.49 10.56 -25.56
CA LEU A 162 10.24 10.38 -24.14
C LEU A 162 8.77 10.05 -23.85
N LYS A 163 7.84 10.76 -24.50
CA LYS A 163 6.40 10.50 -24.39
C LYS A 163 6.05 9.09 -24.89
N HIS A 164 6.63 8.65 -26.00
CA HIS A 164 6.40 7.31 -26.56
C HIS A 164 6.87 6.22 -25.59
N LEU A 165 8.09 6.34 -25.07
CA LEU A 165 8.67 5.40 -24.10
C LEU A 165 7.87 5.36 -22.78
N LEU A 166 7.37 6.49 -22.30
CA LEU A 166 6.52 6.55 -21.10
C LEU A 166 5.15 5.90 -21.34
N LEU A 167 4.54 6.10 -22.51
CA LEU A 167 3.25 5.48 -22.85
C LEU A 167 3.33 3.96 -22.90
N GLU A 168 4.47 3.41 -23.33
CA GLU A 168 4.68 1.96 -23.30
C GLU A 168 4.63 1.37 -21.88
N LEU A 169 5.00 2.16 -20.85
CA LEU A 169 4.94 1.74 -19.45
C LEU A 169 3.51 1.61 -18.90
N LEU A 170 2.50 2.15 -19.61
CA LEU A 170 1.11 2.02 -19.19
C LEU A 170 0.64 0.55 -19.22
N ILE A 171 1.12 -0.22 -20.19
CA ILE A 171 0.76 -1.65 -20.35
C ILE A 171 1.20 -2.47 -19.13
N PRO A 172 2.48 -2.47 -18.72
CA PRO A 172 2.92 -3.22 -17.55
C PRO A 172 2.25 -2.75 -16.25
N VAL A 173 1.92 -1.46 -16.13
CA VAL A 173 1.15 -0.92 -14.98
C VAL A 173 -0.26 -1.51 -14.93
N VAL A 174 -1.00 -1.46 -16.04
CA VAL A 174 -2.39 -1.98 -16.11
C VAL A 174 -2.42 -3.49 -15.88
N VAL A 175 -1.49 -4.23 -16.48
CA VAL A 175 -1.40 -5.69 -16.30
C VAL A 175 -1.04 -6.03 -14.86
N GLY A 176 -0.01 -5.38 -14.29
CA GLY A 176 0.41 -5.62 -12.91
C GLY A 176 -0.68 -5.28 -11.89
N PHE A 177 -1.37 -4.15 -12.08
CA PHE A 177 -2.54 -3.79 -11.28
C PHE A 177 -3.63 -4.87 -11.35
N SER A 178 -4.00 -5.30 -12.56
CA SER A 178 -5.05 -6.30 -12.75
C SER A 178 -4.69 -7.64 -12.11
N SER A 179 -3.41 -8.04 -12.17
CA SER A 179 -2.92 -9.27 -11.54
C SER A 179 -3.02 -9.23 -10.01
N ILE A 180 -2.59 -8.14 -9.37
CA ILE A 180 -2.67 -8.02 -7.90
C ILE A 180 -4.12 -7.82 -7.46
N LEU A 181 -4.93 -7.08 -8.22
CA LEU A 181 -6.35 -6.93 -7.94
C LEU A 181 -7.05 -8.30 -7.96
N LEU A 182 -6.80 -9.12 -8.96
CA LEU A 182 -7.35 -10.48 -9.03
C LEU A 182 -6.92 -11.31 -7.82
N LEU A 183 -5.64 -11.24 -7.44
CA LEU A 183 -5.13 -11.94 -6.27
C LEU A 183 -5.82 -11.48 -4.98
N LEU A 184 -5.99 -10.17 -4.79
CA LEU A 184 -6.68 -9.61 -3.63
C LEU A 184 -8.17 -9.99 -3.60
N VAL A 185 -8.85 -10.06 -4.75
CA VAL A 185 -10.25 -10.49 -4.83
C VAL A 185 -10.40 -11.97 -4.47
N LEU A 186 -9.53 -12.84 -5.01
CA LEU A 186 -9.59 -14.28 -4.77
C LEU A 186 -9.15 -14.67 -3.35
N PHE A 187 -8.14 -13.99 -2.81
CA PHE A 187 -7.50 -14.35 -1.54
C PHE A 187 -7.67 -13.28 -0.45
N HIS A 188 -8.72 -12.44 -0.53
CA HIS A 188 -8.92 -11.32 0.41
C HIS A 188 -8.85 -11.76 1.87
N SER A 189 -9.64 -12.78 2.24
CA SER A 189 -9.70 -13.28 3.62
C SER A 189 -8.36 -13.81 4.10
N GLN A 190 -7.62 -14.50 3.23
CA GLN A 190 -6.30 -15.04 3.56
C GLN A 190 -5.28 -13.91 3.70
N PHE A 191 -5.30 -12.92 2.80
CA PHE A 191 -4.44 -11.75 2.85
C PHE A 191 -4.61 -10.96 4.16
N VAL A 192 -5.85 -10.73 4.59
CA VAL A 192 -6.16 -10.05 5.86
C VAL A 192 -5.67 -10.89 7.04
N SER A 193 -5.99 -12.19 7.08
CA SER A 193 -5.56 -13.10 8.15
C SER A 193 -4.03 -13.19 8.29
N GLU A 194 -3.31 -13.29 7.17
CA GLU A 194 -1.86 -13.32 7.16
C GLU A 194 -1.27 -11.97 7.58
N SER A 195 -1.86 -10.85 7.17
CA SER A 195 -1.43 -9.51 7.61
C SER A 195 -1.56 -9.36 9.13
N ILE A 196 -2.66 -9.82 9.72
CA ILE A 196 -2.85 -9.84 11.18
C ILE A 196 -1.81 -10.73 11.85
N THR A 197 -1.52 -11.90 11.26
CA THR A 197 -0.52 -12.84 11.79
C THR A 197 0.89 -12.27 11.74
N ILE A 198 1.26 -11.59 10.65
CA ILE A 198 2.54 -10.90 10.51
C ILE A 198 2.65 -9.78 11.54
N ASN A 199 1.62 -8.93 11.66
CA ASN A 199 1.60 -7.85 12.64
C ASN A 199 1.80 -8.40 14.05
N ARG A 200 1.10 -9.48 14.39
CA ARG A 200 1.23 -10.17 15.67
C ARG A 200 2.65 -10.69 15.92
N LYS A 201 3.24 -11.40 14.96
CA LYS A 201 4.62 -11.90 15.08
C LYS A 201 5.62 -10.76 15.30
N PHE A 202 5.36 -9.61 14.67
CA PHE A 202 6.20 -8.44 14.83
C PHE A 202 6.07 -7.89 16.25
N VAL A 203 4.84 -7.61 16.70
CA VAL A 203 4.56 -7.17 18.08
C VAL A 203 5.17 -8.15 19.10
N ASP A 204 4.93 -9.46 18.97
CA ASP A 204 5.44 -10.48 19.89
C ASP A 204 6.98 -10.55 19.97
N LYS A 205 7.68 -10.22 18.86
CA LYS A 205 9.14 -10.24 18.83
C LYS A 205 9.77 -9.04 19.52
N TYR A 206 9.06 -7.90 19.55
CA TYR A 206 9.56 -6.67 20.17
C TYR A 206 9.02 -6.48 21.60
N PHE A 207 8.06 -7.29 22.03
CA PHE A 207 7.46 -7.22 23.35
C PHE A 207 7.41 -8.60 24.03
N ASP A 208 8.34 -8.85 24.95
CA ASP A 208 8.19 -9.92 25.95
C ASP A 208 7.02 -9.55 26.86
N GLN A 209 5.94 -10.33 26.85
CA GLN A 209 4.78 -10.05 27.71
C GLN A 209 5.14 -10.33 29.17
N PRO A 210 5.15 -9.34 30.10
CA PRO A 210 4.64 -9.62 31.42
C PRO A 210 3.13 -9.79 31.26
N THR A 211 2.66 -11.03 31.20
CA THR A 211 1.26 -11.33 31.47
C THR A 211 0.89 -10.64 32.78
N LEU A 212 0.01 -9.64 32.72
CA LEU A 212 -0.64 -9.03 33.87
C LEU A 212 -1.32 -10.12 34.69
N VAL A 213 -0.59 -10.64 35.68
CA VAL A 213 -1.24 -11.09 36.90
C VAL A 213 -1.55 -9.80 37.62
N PHE A 214 -2.83 -9.42 37.67
CA PHE A 214 -3.27 -8.40 38.62
C PHE A 214 -2.91 -8.95 40.01
N THR A 215 -1.78 -8.54 40.57
CA THR A 215 -1.57 -8.68 42.00
C THR A 215 -2.58 -7.72 42.61
N GLN A 216 -3.73 -8.26 43.03
CA GLN A 216 -4.67 -7.51 43.84
C GLN A 216 -3.86 -6.95 45.01
N THR A 217 -3.68 -5.64 45.05
CA THR A 217 -3.16 -4.94 46.21
C THR A 217 -4.06 -5.32 47.39
N GLU A 218 -3.42 -5.63 48.50
CA GLU A 218 -3.88 -6.45 49.62
C GLU A 218 -4.98 -5.82 50.49
N GLU A 219 -5.89 -5.01 49.92
CA GLU A 219 -6.97 -4.33 50.66
C GLU A 219 -8.38 -4.84 50.33
N LEU A 220 -8.52 -5.85 49.46
CA LEU A 220 -9.80 -6.52 49.20
C LEU A 220 -9.87 -7.95 49.75
N SER A 221 -8.87 -8.38 50.52
CA SER A 221 -8.79 -9.71 51.14
C SER A 221 -9.61 -9.84 52.43
N ASP A 222 -10.02 -8.73 53.05
CA ASP A 222 -10.75 -8.76 54.33
C ASP A 222 -12.27 -8.97 54.21
N LEU A 223 -12.84 -8.97 53.00
CA LEU A 223 -14.28 -9.20 52.78
C LEU A 223 -14.63 -10.63 52.35
N THR A 224 -13.65 -11.50 52.08
CA THR A 224 -13.91 -12.85 51.52
C THR A 224 -13.52 -14.01 52.44
N ASN A 225 -13.31 -13.76 53.73
CA ASN A 225 -12.97 -14.79 54.73
C ASN A 225 -14.20 -15.55 55.29
N HIS A 226 -15.23 -15.77 54.48
CA HIS A 226 -16.32 -16.69 54.82
C HIS A 226 -16.74 -17.57 53.64
N LYS A 227 -15.89 -18.55 53.31
CA LYS A 227 -16.25 -19.98 53.14
C LYS A 227 -15.07 -20.76 52.56
N LYS A 228 -14.41 -21.54 53.42
CA LYS A 228 -13.46 -22.58 53.02
C LYS A 228 -14.16 -23.66 52.20
N GLY A 229 -13.50 -24.06 51.10
CA GLY A 229 -13.31 -25.47 50.78
C GLY A 229 -14.03 -26.01 49.55
N LYS A 230 -13.34 -26.01 48.41
CA LYS A 230 -12.99 -27.24 47.66
C LYS A 230 -12.10 -26.88 46.47
N ALA A 231 -11.02 -27.63 46.35
CA ALA A 231 -9.96 -27.51 45.36
C ALA A 231 -10.51 -27.49 43.93
N LEU A 232 -10.21 -26.42 43.19
CA LEU A 232 -10.36 -26.39 41.74
C LEU A 232 -8.99 -26.73 41.14
N SER A 233 -8.91 -27.94 40.61
CA SER A 233 -7.84 -28.46 39.77
C SER A 233 -7.48 -27.47 38.66
N GLU A 234 -6.19 -27.38 38.37
CA GLU A 234 -5.53 -26.77 37.21
C GLU A 234 -6.47 -26.58 36.01
N SER A 235 -7.09 -25.40 35.89
CA SER A 235 -7.78 -24.98 34.68
C SER A 235 -7.04 -23.78 34.12
N LYS A 236 -6.56 -23.96 32.87
CA LYS A 236 -5.99 -22.96 31.95
C LYS A 236 -6.42 -21.52 32.26
N PRO A 237 -5.53 -20.52 32.17
CA PRO A 237 -5.82 -19.12 32.47
C PRO A 237 -6.66 -18.50 31.33
N ASN A 238 -7.90 -18.96 31.17
CA ASN A 238 -8.83 -18.45 30.16
C ASN A 238 -9.78 -17.38 30.73
N ASN A 239 -9.73 -17.10 32.03
CA ASN A 239 -10.65 -16.16 32.70
C ASN A 239 -9.92 -15.00 33.40
N ALA A 240 -8.79 -14.55 32.87
CA ALA A 240 -8.31 -13.21 33.21
C ALA A 240 -9.10 -12.23 32.33
N ILE A 241 -9.86 -11.32 32.95
CA ILE A 241 -10.44 -10.15 32.30
C ILE A 241 -9.25 -9.28 31.86
N LEU A 242 -8.69 -9.61 30.70
CA LEU A 242 -7.61 -8.87 30.07
C LEU A 242 -8.19 -8.28 28.79
N PRO A 243 -8.61 -6.99 28.81
CA PRO A 243 -9.06 -6.29 27.60
C PRO A 243 -7.98 -6.23 26.51
N TYR A 244 -6.77 -6.73 26.79
CA TYR A 244 -5.62 -6.78 25.91
C TYR A 244 -5.26 -8.21 25.47
N ASN A 245 -6.19 -9.16 25.59
CA ASN A 245 -5.96 -10.53 25.14
C ASN A 245 -5.80 -10.57 23.60
N ARG A 246 -4.90 -11.45 23.14
CA ARG A 246 -4.58 -11.72 21.74
C ARG A 246 -5.81 -12.15 20.93
N ILE A 247 -6.73 -12.89 21.55
CA ILE A 247 -7.95 -13.39 20.90
C ILE A 247 -8.91 -12.23 20.61
N SER A 248 -9.14 -11.33 21.59
CA SER A 248 -9.99 -10.16 21.39
C SER A 248 -9.44 -9.18 20.36
N LEU A 249 -8.12 -8.98 20.31
CA LEU A 249 -7.48 -8.14 19.28
C LEU A 249 -7.62 -8.74 17.87
N PHE A 250 -7.63 -10.07 17.75
CA PHE A 250 -7.84 -10.75 16.47
C PHE A 250 -9.30 -10.67 16.00
N GLU A 251 -10.26 -10.86 16.91
CA GLU A 251 -11.70 -10.76 16.63
C GLU A 251 -12.09 -9.35 16.19
N VAL A 252 -11.54 -8.31 16.82
CA VAL A 252 -11.81 -6.91 16.45
C VAL A 252 -11.21 -6.57 15.10
N ASN A 253 -9.97 -6.97 14.83
CA ASN A 253 -9.36 -6.75 13.52
C ASN A 253 -10.14 -7.45 12.40
N SER A 254 -10.56 -8.70 12.61
CA SER A 254 -11.34 -9.44 11.61
C SER A 254 -12.76 -8.88 11.41
N ALA A 255 -13.36 -8.28 12.44
CA ALA A 255 -14.66 -7.62 12.34
C ALA A 255 -14.61 -6.22 11.69
N GLU A 256 -13.53 -5.45 11.93
CA GLU A 256 -13.43 -4.06 11.46
C GLU A 256 -12.79 -3.90 10.08
N THR A 257 -11.98 -4.86 9.62
CA THR A 257 -11.38 -4.78 8.28
C THR A 257 -12.40 -5.13 7.20
N SER A 258 -13.03 -4.12 6.61
CA SER A 258 -13.93 -4.31 5.47
C SER A 258 -13.16 -4.39 4.14
N PHE A 259 -13.66 -5.21 3.20
CA PHE A 259 -13.15 -5.28 1.83
C PHE A 259 -13.05 -3.91 1.16
N ARG A 260 -14.04 -3.04 1.41
CA ARG A 260 -14.08 -1.68 0.85
C ARG A 260 -12.89 -0.84 1.29
N GLN A 261 -12.46 -0.98 2.54
CA GLN A 261 -11.32 -0.23 3.07
C GLN A 261 -10.02 -0.74 2.46
N THR A 262 -9.79 -2.06 2.46
CA THR A 262 -8.62 -2.66 1.81
C THR A 262 -8.55 -2.32 0.32
N PHE A 263 -9.68 -2.30 -0.38
CA PHE A 263 -9.73 -1.90 -1.79
C PHE A 263 -9.42 -0.41 -2.00
N SER A 264 -9.91 0.47 -1.11
CA SER A 264 -9.57 1.90 -1.14
C SER A 264 -8.07 2.13 -0.94
N ASP A 265 -7.48 1.44 0.04
CA ASP A 265 -6.05 1.51 0.32
C ASP A 265 -5.23 0.95 -0.84
N PHE A 266 -5.69 -0.14 -1.47
CA PHE A 266 -5.08 -0.67 -2.68
C PHE A 266 -5.05 0.34 -3.84
N LEU A 267 -6.15 1.06 -4.07
CA LEU A 267 -6.20 2.11 -5.11
C LEU A 267 -5.28 3.29 -4.80
N LEU A 268 -5.19 3.71 -3.54
CA LEU A 268 -4.28 4.77 -3.13
C LEU A 268 -2.81 4.35 -3.34
N ASN A 269 -2.47 3.12 -2.94
CA ASN A 269 -1.14 2.55 -3.15
C ASN A 269 -0.80 2.40 -4.63
N MET A 270 -1.77 2.05 -5.47
CA MET A 270 -1.61 2.04 -6.92
C MET A 270 -1.26 3.44 -7.45
N LEU A 271 -1.98 4.48 -7.02
CA LEU A 271 -1.71 5.86 -7.45
C LEU A 271 -0.31 6.31 -7.03
N ILE A 272 0.08 6.04 -5.77
CA ILE A 272 1.41 6.38 -5.25
C ILE A 272 2.50 5.68 -6.07
N LEU A 273 2.36 4.37 -6.33
CA LEU A 273 3.33 3.60 -7.10
C LEU A 273 3.37 4.02 -8.57
N SER A 274 2.23 4.35 -9.18
CA SER A 274 2.19 4.87 -10.55
C SER A 274 2.91 6.22 -10.65
N LEU A 275 2.72 7.11 -9.67
CA LEU A 275 3.41 8.38 -9.63
C LEU A 275 4.92 8.19 -9.47
N SER A 276 5.35 7.32 -8.56
CA SER A 276 6.77 7.02 -8.35
C SER A 276 7.40 6.36 -9.58
N ALA A 277 6.67 5.46 -10.25
CA ALA A 277 7.10 4.84 -11.50
C ALA A 277 7.26 5.85 -12.63
N ILE A 278 6.30 6.77 -12.81
CA ILE A 278 6.39 7.84 -13.82
C ILE A 278 7.59 8.74 -13.53
N ILE A 279 7.78 9.18 -12.28
CA ILE A 279 8.91 10.04 -11.90
C ILE A 279 10.24 9.33 -12.16
N GLY A 280 10.40 8.10 -11.66
CA GLY A 280 11.63 7.32 -11.84
C GLY A 280 11.92 7.06 -13.32
N ALA A 281 10.90 6.64 -14.07
CA ALA A 281 11.04 6.37 -15.50
C ALA A 281 11.36 7.61 -16.33
N LEU A 282 10.71 8.73 -16.03
CA LEU A 282 10.97 10.02 -16.69
C LEU A 282 12.43 10.42 -16.51
N ILE A 283 12.94 10.38 -15.27
CA ILE A 283 14.33 10.74 -14.97
C ILE A 283 15.30 9.77 -15.66
N GLY A 284 15.02 8.46 -15.63
CA GLY A 284 15.91 7.46 -16.24
C GLY A 284 15.96 7.56 -17.76
N PHE A 285 14.80 7.62 -18.43
CA PHE A 285 14.74 7.82 -19.88
C PHE A 285 15.36 9.16 -20.30
N TYR A 286 15.04 10.25 -19.60
CA TYR A 286 15.63 11.56 -19.88
C TYR A 286 17.15 11.51 -19.78
N SER A 287 17.69 10.96 -18.69
CA SER A 287 19.14 10.84 -18.49
C SER A 287 19.83 10.13 -19.66
N HIS A 288 19.22 9.06 -20.18
CA HIS A 288 19.78 8.32 -21.31
C HIS A 288 19.68 9.12 -22.62
N VAL A 289 18.50 9.62 -22.93
CA VAL A 289 18.16 10.32 -24.17
C VAL A 289 18.94 11.64 -24.30
N THR A 290 19.26 12.32 -23.20
CA THR A 290 20.03 13.57 -23.24
C THR A 290 21.53 13.40 -23.02
N LEU A 291 21.99 12.59 -22.07
CA LEU A 291 23.41 12.55 -21.69
C LEU A 291 24.21 11.49 -22.46
N LEU A 292 23.61 10.34 -22.74
CA LEU A 292 24.34 9.19 -23.32
C LEU A 292 24.33 9.18 -24.85
N SER A 293 23.24 9.65 -25.48
CA SER A 293 23.20 9.81 -26.95
C SER A 293 24.05 10.99 -27.45
N TYR A 294 24.21 12.06 -26.67
CA TYR A 294 24.99 13.24 -27.08
C TYR A 294 26.50 12.95 -27.21
N ARG A 295 27.03 12.02 -26.39
CA ARG A 295 28.47 11.71 -26.35
C ARG A 295 29.00 10.98 -27.58
N ARG A 296 28.13 10.49 -28.48
CA ARG A 296 28.52 9.78 -29.72
C ARG A 296 28.30 10.57 -31.01
N ASN A 297 27.66 11.75 -30.94
CA ASN A 297 27.49 12.65 -32.08
C ASN A 297 28.55 13.76 -32.14
N LEU A 298 29.57 13.71 -31.28
CA LEU A 298 30.79 14.49 -31.47
C LEU A 298 31.66 13.75 -32.50
N PRO A 299 31.96 14.36 -33.66
CA PRO A 299 32.97 13.80 -34.55
C PRO A 299 34.29 13.70 -33.78
N ALA A 300 34.96 12.56 -33.92
CA ALA A 300 36.33 12.35 -33.44
C ALA A 300 37.30 13.31 -34.16
#